data_AF-T1A7H8-F1
#
_entry.id   AF-T1A7H8-F1
#
_cell.length_a   1.000
_cell.length_b   1.000
_cell.length_c   1.000
_cell.angle_alpha   90.00
_cell.angle_beta   90.00
_cell.angle_gamma   90.00
#
_symmetry.space_group_name_H-M   'P 1'
#
loop_
_entity.id
_entity.type
_entity.pdbx_description
1 polymer ?
#
loop_
_entity_poly.entity_id
_entity_poly.type
_entity_poly.pdbx_seq_one_letter_code
_entity_poly.pdbx_strand_id
1 'polypeptide(L)'
;WPGTGAPVFFYLVLPEDPDLDHWWQMGERLAPLLDRPYLWIGSGGVVHNLMKLDWSRRFGSGAEWAEAFADWVTDALARGDRERITHPLAGPGGAWALPTSDHYAPLVLVAALAEPATLVPLYKG
;
A
#
# COMPACT_ATOMS: atom_id res chain seq x y z
N TRP A 1 18.08 -28.38 -4.46
CA TRP A 1 17.60 -27.01 -4.14
C TRP A 1 17.88 -26.55 -2.71
N PRO A 2 18.83 -27.14 -1.95
CA PRO A 2 19.66 -26.37 -1.03
C PRO A 2 20.98 -25.97 -1.72
N GLY A 3 21.49 -24.77 -1.44
CA GLY A 3 22.88 -24.39 -1.77
C GLY A 3 23.12 -23.53 -3.02
N THR A 4 22.09 -23.09 -3.75
CA THR A 4 22.27 -22.29 -4.99
C THR A 4 22.48 -20.80 -4.75
N GLY A 5 22.15 -20.28 -3.56
CA GLY A 5 22.17 -18.84 -3.27
C GLY A 5 21.12 -18.01 -4.04
N ALA A 6 20.28 -18.66 -4.85
CA ALA A 6 19.23 -17.98 -5.59
C ALA A 6 18.10 -17.52 -4.63
N PRO A 7 17.57 -16.29 -4.78
CA PRO A 7 16.44 -15.84 -3.98
C PRO A 7 15.21 -16.70 -4.26
N VAL A 8 14.50 -17.06 -3.20
CA VAL A 8 13.19 -17.73 -3.28
C VAL A 8 12.12 -16.68 -3.04
N PHE A 9 11.17 -16.59 -3.96
CA PHE A 9 10.06 -15.64 -3.88
C PHE A 9 8.81 -16.35 -3.38
N PHE A 10 8.22 -15.83 -2.32
CA PHE A 10 6.90 -16.23 -1.84
C PHE A 10 5.89 -15.16 -2.23
N TYR A 11 4.75 -15.59 -2.76
CA TYR A 11 3.65 -14.70 -3.12
C TYR A 11 2.54 -14.89 -2.10
N LEU A 12 2.24 -13.83 -1.35
CA LEU A 12 1.03 -13.77 -0.52
C LEU A 12 -0.07 -13.15 -1.38
N VAL A 13 -1.11 -13.94 -1.66
CA VAL A 13 -2.30 -13.45 -2.36
C VAL A 13 -3.29 -12.95 -1.31
N LEU A 14 -3.60 -11.67 -1.37
CA LEU A 14 -4.58 -11.04 -0.49
C LEU A 14 -5.94 -11.07 -1.20
N PRO A 15 -6.93 -11.86 -0.72
CA PRO A 15 -8.28 -11.75 -1.22
C PRO A 15 -8.84 -10.34 -0.97
N GLU A 16 -9.86 -9.96 -1.73
CA GLU A 16 -10.59 -8.74 -1.46
C GLU A 16 -11.21 -8.81 -0.06
N ASP A 17 -10.85 -7.84 0.77
CA ASP A 17 -11.47 -7.62 2.09
C ASP A 17 -11.70 -6.11 2.24
N PRO A 18 -12.96 -5.67 2.37
CA PRO A 18 -13.25 -4.26 2.59
C PRO A 18 -12.76 -3.76 3.96
N ASP A 19 -12.53 -4.66 4.92
CA ASP A 19 -12.01 -4.32 6.24
C ASP A 19 -10.48 -4.30 6.24
N LEU A 20 -9.90 -3.11 6.08
CA LEU A 20 -8.46 -2.92 6.09
C LEU A 20 -7.83 -3.09 7.48
N ASP A 21 -8.60 -3.02 8.57
CA ASP A 21 -8.06 -3.33 9.90
C ASP A 21 -7.65 -4.80 10.02
N HIS A 22 -8.30 -5.70 9.28
CA HIS A 22 -7.86 -7.09 9.18
C HIS A 22 -6.43 -7.18 8.64
N TRP A 23 -6.12 -6.48 7.54
CA TRP A 23 -4.78 -6.51 6.95
C TRP A 23 -3.73 -5.84 7.84
N TRP A 24 -4.10 -4.80 8.58
CA TRP A 24 -3.22 -4.21 9.59
C TRP A 24 -2.86 -5.24 10.67
N GLN A 25 -3.85 -5.91 11.26
CA GLN A 25 -3.63 -6.95 12.28
C GLN A 25 -2.79 -8.12 11.76
N MET A 26 -2.94 -8.47 10.48
CA MET A 26 -2.10 -9.48 9.84
C MET A 26 -0.64 -9.02 9.77
N GLY A 27 -0.38 -7.77 9.37
CA GLY A 27 0.97 -7.20 9.35
C GLY A 27 1.63 -7.21 10.73
N GLU A 28 0.90 -6.82 11.78
CA GLU A 28 1.38 -6.89 13.18
C GLU A 28 1.78 -8.32 13.58
N ARG A 29 1.01 -9.33 13.16
CA ARG A 29 1.33 -10.75 13.44
C ARG A 29 2.53 -11.26 12.66
N LEU A 30 2.82 -10.67 11.50
CA LEU A 30 3.97 -11.01 10.66
C LEU A 30 5.25 -10.26 11.07
N ALA A 31 5.14 -9.16 11.82
CA ALA A 31 6.28 -8.34 12.25
C ALA A 31 7.47 -9.13 12.85
N PRO A 32 7.30 -10.20 13.66
CA PRO A 32 8.41 -11.00 14.17
C PRO A 32 9.26 -11.69 13.08
N LEU A 33 8.78 -11.76 11.83
CA LEU A 33 9.53 -12.30 10.69
C LEU A 33 10.49 -11.27 10.08
N LEU A 34 10.47 -10.00 10.50
CA LEU A 34 11.43 -8.99 10.05
C LEU A 34 12.87 -9.30 10.50
N ASP A 35 13.05 -10.04 11.60
CA ASP A 35 14.37 -10.48 12.09
C ASP A 35 14.99 -11.63 11.25
N ARG A 36 14.32 -12.02 10.17
CA ARG A 36 14.74 -13.08 9.25
C ARG A 36 15.22 -12.47 7.93
N PRO A 37 16.02 -13.20 7.13
CA PRO A 37 16.57 -12.69 5.87
C PRO A 37 15.53 -12.68 4.74
N TYR A 38 14.37 -12.05 4.98
CA TYR A 38 13.29 -11.86 4.02
C TYR A 38 13.24 -10.41 3.57
N LEU A 39 13.00 -10.21 2.28
CA LEU A 39 12.58 -8.92 1.73
C LEU A 39 11.06 -8.96 1.55
N TRP A 40 10.38 -8.03 2.20
CA TRP A 40 8.93 -7.85 2.06
C TRP A 40 8.65 -6.77 1.01
N ILE A 41 7.79 -7.10 0.04
CA ILE A 41 7.37 -6.17 -1.02
C ILE A 41 5.85 -6.18 -1.08
N GLY A 42 5.23 -5.05 -0.76
CA GLY A 42 3.81 -4.80 -1.00
C GLY A 42 3.62 -4.23 -2.39
N SER A 43 3.08 -5.01 -3.31
CA SER A 43 2.80 -4.57 -4.68
C SER A 43 1.31 -4.26 -4.83
N GLY A 44 0.97 -3.02 -5.16
CA GLY A 44 -0.40 -2.54 -5.24
C GLY A 44 -0.48 -1.13 -5.83
N GLY A 45 -1.51 -0.37 -5.46
CA GLY A 45 -1.74 1.00 -5.90
C GLY A 45 -2.50 1.84 -4.89
N VAL A 46 -2.04 3.06 -4.65
CA VAL A 46 -2.72 4.03 -3.77
C VAL A 46 -3.96 4.60 -4.46
N VAL A 47 -3.88 4.86 -5.76
CA VAL A 47 -5.03 5.26 -6.59
C VAL A 47 -5.27 4.15 -7.60
N HIS A 48 -6.44 3.53 -7.55
CA HIS A 48 -6.81 2.42 -8.42
C HIS A 48 -8.27 2.54 -8.90
N ASN A 49 -8.53 3.55 -9.73
CA ASN A 49 -9.82 3.70 -10.41
C ASN A 49 -9.66 3.77 -11.92
N LEU A 50 -9.74 2.59 -12.56
CA LEU A 50 -9.60 2.46 -14.01
C LEU A 50 -10.73 3.16 -14.77
N MET A 51 -11.92 3.37 -14.17
CA MET A 51 -13.02 4.10 -14.79
C MET A 51 -12.72 5.60 -14.96
N LYS A 52 -11.69 6.11 -14.30
CA LYS A 52 -11.25 7.51 -14.37
C LYS A 52 -9.91 7.67 -15.09
N LEU A 53 -9.41 6.61 -15.72
CA LEU A 53 -8.24 6.70 -16.58
C LEU A 53 -8.56 7.55 -17.81
N ASP A 54 -7.78 8.61 -17.98
CA ASP A 54 -7.80 9.45 -19.17
C ASP A 54 -6.53 9.16 -19.98
N TRP A 55 -6.65 8.25 -20.94
CA TRP A 55 -5.55 7.85 -21.83
C TRP A 55 -5.10 8.95 -22.79
N SER A 56 -5.83 10.06 -22.89
CA SER A 56 -5.45 11.21 -23.71
C SER A 56 -4.50 12.17 -23.00
N ARG A 57 -4.37 12.06 -21.67
CA ARG A 57 -3.44 12.85 -20.88
C ARG A 57 -2.00 12.45 -21.14
N ARG A 58 -1.10 13.41 -20.98
CA ARG A 58 0.34 13.15 -21.03
C ARG A 58 0.71 12.19 -19.89
N PHE A 59 1.57 11.23 -20.15
CA PHE A 59 2.18 10.42 -19.09
C PHE A 59 2.76 11.34 -18.01
N GLY A 60 2.37 11.10 -16.75
CA GLY A 60 2.80 11.89 -15.59
C GLY A 60 1.93 13.10 -15.25
N SER A 61 0.82 13.39 -15.95
CA SER A 61 -0.15 14.40 -15.50
C SER A 61 -1.37 13.71 -14.86
N GLY A 62 -1.29 13.48 -13.55
CA GLY A 62 -2.39 12.96 -12.75
C GLY A 62 -3.60 13.90 -12.76
N ALA A 63 -4.77 13.40 -12.36
CA ALA A 63 -5.86 14.28 -12.00
C ALA A 63 -5.59 14.87 -10.61
N GLU A 64 -5.90 16.14 -10.39
CA GLU A 64 -5.61 16.82 -9.11
C GLU A 64 -6.19 16.07 -7.90
N TRP A 65 -7.37 15.46 -8.05
CA TRP A 65 -7.98 14.65 -7.00
C TRP A 65 -7.17 13.39 -6.67
N ALA A 66 -6.52 12.79 -7.66
CA ALA A 66 -5.71 11.58 -7.48
C ALA A 66 -4.39 11.93 -6.78
N GLU A 67 -3.78 13.05 -7.16
CA GLU A 67 -2.56 13.57 -6.50
C GLU A 67 -2.85 13.96 -5.05
N ALA A 68 -3.95 14.68 -4.80
CA ALA A 68 -4.36 15.05 -3.44
C ALA A 68 -4.60 13.83 -2.55
N PHE A 69 -5.20 12.76 -3.09
CA PHE A 69 -5.40 11.51 -2.36
C PHE A 69 -4.07 10.81 -2.07
N ALA A 70 -3.18 10.68 -3.07
CA ALA A 70 -1.87 10.05 -2.91
C ALA A 70 -1.00 10.80 -1.88
N ASP A 71 -1.05 12.13 -1.88
CA ASP A 71 -0.36 12.97 -0.90
C ASP A 71 -0.92 12.79 0.51
N TRP A 72 -2.24 12.70 0.64
CA TRP A 72 -2.90 12.44 1.93
C TRP A 72 -2.50 11.08 2.52
N VAL A 73 -2.43 10.01 1.70
CA VAL A 73 -1.93 8.70 2.14
C VAL A 73 -0.44 8.75 2.48
N THR A 74 0.36 9.47 1.69
CA THR A 74 1.80 9.62 1.94
C THR A 74 2.06 10.32 3.28
N ASP A 75 1.29 11.36 3.62
CA ASP A 75 1.36 12.03 4.93
C ASP A 75 0.95 11.10 6.07
N ALA A 76 -0.11 10.30 5.89
CA ALA A 76 -0.54 9.30 6.88
C ALA A 76 0.57 8.28 7.17
N LEU A 77 1.20 7.74 6.12
CA LEU A 77 2.35 6.84 6.23
C LEU A 77 3.54 7.49 6.94
N ALA A 78 3.89 8.72 6.58
CA ALA A 78 5.00 9.44 7.20
C ALA A 78 4.79 9.71 8.70
N ARG A 79 3.53 9.77 9.15
CA ARG A 79 3.15 9.99 10.54
C ARG A 79 2.87 8.71 11.33
N GLY A 80 2.89 7.54 10.68
CA GLY A 80 2.39 6.29 11.30
C GLY A 80 0.90 6.40 11.69
N ASP A 81 0.11 7.18 10.94
CA ASP A 81 -1.30 7.43 11.24
C ASP A 81 -2.15 6.23 10.79
N ARG A 82 -2.20 5.21 11.66
CA ARG A 82 -2.97 3.97 11.42
C ARG A 82 -4.40 4.25 11.00
N GLU A 83 -5.09 5.20 11.63
CA GLU A 83 -6.51 5.45 11.37
C GLU A 83 -6.73 5.86 9.91
N ARG A 84 -5.93 6.81 9.42
CA ARG A 84 -5.99 7.24 8.02
C ARG A 84 -5.56 6.14 7.06
N ILE A 85 -4.57 5.33 7.45
CA ILE A 85 -4.09 4.22 6.63
C ILE A 85 -5.19 3.15 6.47
N THR A 86 -5.89 2.78 7.54
CA THR A 86 -6.95 1.74 7.49
C THR A 86 -8.32 2.28 7.08
N HIS A 87 -8.54 3.59 7.11
CA HIS A 87 -9.80 4.23 6.69
C HIS A 87 -9.58 5.24 5.54
N PRO A 88 -9.04 4.80 4.39
CA PRO A 88 -8.67 5.71 3.30
C PRO A 88 -9.87 6.43 2.66
N LEU A 89 -11.09 5.89 2.80
CA LEU A 89 -12.30 6.53 2.25
C LEU A 89 -12.62 7.89 2.89
N ALA A 90 -12.08 8.18 4.08
CA ALA A 90 -12.18 9.49 4.73
C ALA A 90 -11.28 10.56 4.07
N GLY A 91 -10.31 10.15 3.25
CA GLY A 91 -9.41 11.03 2.53
C GLY A 91 -10.08 11.78 1.36
N PRO A 92 -9.43 12.83 0.84
CA PRO A 92 -9.96 13.62 -0.27
C PRO A 92 -10.13 12.75 -1.52
N GLY A 93 -11.37 12.54 -1.95
CA GLY A 93 -11.67 11.69 -3.10
C GLY A 93 -11.41 10.20 -2.86
N GLY A 94 -11.36 9.71 -1.62
CA GLY A 94 -11.05 8.31 -1.30
C GLY A 94 -11.93 7.29 -2.03
N ALA A 95 -13.25 7.50 -2.05
CA ALA A 95 -14.18 6.65 -2.81
C ALA A 95 -13.96 6.69 -4.33
N TRP A 96 -13.36 7.77 -4.85
CA TRP A 96 -12.95 7.85 -6.25
C TRP A 96 -11.60 7.20 -6.47
N ALA A 97 -10.67 7.28 -5.53
CA ALA A 97 -9.35 6.66 -5.65
C ALA A 97 -9.41 5.14 -5.49
N LEU A 98 -10.28 4.64 -4.60
CA LEU A 98 -10.36 3.24 -4.21
C LEU A 98 -11.82 2.74 -4.27
N PRO A 99 -12.35 2.41 -5.46
CA PRO A 99 -13.66 1.77 -5.59
C PRO A 99 -13.72 0.44 -4.82
N THR A 100 -12.59 -0.27 -4.76
CA THR A 100 -12.31 -1.49 -4.00
C THR A 100 -10.98 -1.33 -3.26
N SER A 101 -10.78 -2.09 -2.18
CA SER A 101 -9.58 -2.03 -1.33
C SER A 101 -8.47 -2.98 -1.76
N ASP A 102 -8.71 -3.86 -2.72
CA ASP A 102 -7.83 -4.98 -3.11
C ASP A 102 -6.41 -4.53 -3.51
N HIS A 103 -6.28 -3.46 -4.30
CA HIS A 103 -4.97 -2.92 -4.69
C HIS A 103 -4.30 -2.09 -3.59
N TYR A 104 -5.04 -1.68 -2.55
CA TYR A 104 -4.54 -0.88 -1.44
C TYR A 104 -4.14 -1.74 -0.23
N ALA A 105 -4.80 -2.87 -0.02
CA ALA A 105 -4.52 -3.83 1.05
C ALA A 105 -3.03 -4.23 1.20
N PRO A 106 -2.25 -4.45 0.10
CA PRO A 106 -0.82 -4.72 0.21
C PRO A 106 -0.06 -3.63 0.96
N LEU A 107 -0.42 -2.35 0.78
CA LEU A 107 0.20 -1.21 1.45
C LEU A 107 -0.10 -1.21 2.95
N VAL A 108 -1.36 -1.48 3.33
CA VAL A 108 -1.78 -1.54 4.73
C VAL A 108 -1.02 -2.64 5.48
N LEU A 109 -0.90 -3.82 4.87
CA LEU A 109 -0.19 -4.95 5.47
C LEU A 109 1.30 -4.63 5.69
N VAL A 110 1.98 -4.08 4.67
CA VAL A 110 3.42 -3.78 4.81
C VAL A 110 3.69 -2.57 5.70
N ALA A 111 2.79 -1.59 5.76
CA ALA A 111 2.88 -0.48 6.70
C ALA A 111 2.82 -1.00 8.15
N ALA A 112 1.83 -1.83 8.47
CA ALA A 112 1.70 -2.44 9.79
C ALA A 112 2.89 -3.33 10.16
N LEU A 113 3.39 -4.10 9.19
CA LEU A 113 4.56 -4.96 9.37
C LEU A 113 5.83 -4.15 9.67
N ALA A 114 5.96 -2.97 9.06
CA ALA A 114 7.14 -2.13 9.20
C ALA A 114 7.13 -1.25 10.45
N GLU A 115 6.02 -1.07 11.16
CA GLU A 115 5.95 -0.22 12.37
C GLU A 115 6.85 -0.75 13.51
N PRO A 116 7.64 0.09 14.21
CA PRO A 116 7.79 1.55 14.06
C PRO A 116 9.03 1.92 13.23
N ALA A 117 9.04 1.66 11.92
CA ALA A 117 10.11 2.08 11.03
C ALA A 117 9.86 3.48 10.46
N THR A 118 10.94 4.22 10.26
CA THR A 118 10.90 5.44 9.45
C THR A 118 10.84 5.07 7.98
N LEU A 119 9.79 5.52 7.28
CA LEU A 119 9.62 5.29 5.86
C LEU A 119 10.51 6.24 5.04
N VAL A 120 11.25 5.68 4.08
CA VAL A 120 12.10 6.43 3.16
C VAL A 120 11.55 6.28 1.74
N PRO A 121 11.03 7.37 1.12
CA PRO A 121 10.58 7.32 -0.26
C PRO A 121 11.72 6.98 -1.21
N LEU A 122 11.53 5.95 -2.06
CA LEU A 122 12.51 5.57 -3.07
C LEU A 122 12.33 6.36 -4.38
N TYR A 123 11.08 6.66 -4.74
CA TYR A 123 10.72 7.39 -5.96
C TYR A 123 9.31 7.98 -5.84
N LYS A 124 9.10 9.17 -6.41
CA LYS A 124 7.78 9.78 -6.65
C LYS A 124 7.82 10.34 -8.07
N GLY A 125 6.86 9.96 -8.91
CA GLY A 125 6.80 10.29 -10.34
C GLY A 125 5.48 10.91 -10.75
#